data_AF-A0A952NLR3-F1
#
_entry.id   AF-A0A952NLR3-F1
#
_cell.length_a   1.000
_cell.length_b   1.000
_cell.length_c   1.000
_cell.angle_alpha   90.00
_cell.angle_beta   90.00
_cell.angle_gamma   90.00
#
_symmetry.space_group_name_H-M   'P 1'
#
loop_
_entity.id
_entity.type
_entity.pdbx_description
1 polymer ?
#
loop_
_entity_poly.entity_id
_entity_poly.type
_entity_poly.pdbx_seq_one_letter_code
_entity_poly.pdbx_strand_id
1 'polypeptide(L)'
;MRFLLSILTIIVLGSAVQAAPAVKNICMRDPSIKGGDHIPWPWGSEIRFPWTRIQGIWAPLALDCDSYFVFKVFKQSDNGEKFVRVLQYNPQTCEKIAEGLGYELADVIYASMAAGSQSYDLSIRAFDTSVLEGQTARMSLAAPRLTMDQYAAAKSVIVVSLYPKFNWEKRTSYQLEKIRTNTALICHEE
;
A
#
# COMPACT_ATOMS: atom_id res chain seq x y z
N MET A 1 -14.69 -78.31 7.82
CA MET A 1 -15.19 -77.10 8.50
C MET A 1 -14.01 -76.14 8.61
N ARG A 2 -13.87 -75.14 7.73
CA ARG A 2 -14.57 -73.83 7.70
C ARG A 2 -14.27 -73.02 8.98
N PHE A 3 -13.77 -71.80 8.99
CA PHE A 3 -13.23 -70.85 7.99
C PHE A 3 -12.49 -69.80 8.85
N LEU A 4 -11.20 -69.51 8.60
CA LEU A 4 -10.49 -68.41 9.27
C LEU A 4 -10.79 -67.10 8.52
N LEU A 5 -11.61 -66.25 9.13
CA LEU A 5 -11.91 -64.90 8.66
C LEU A 5 -10.68 -64.00 8.92
N SER A 6 -9.91 -63.71 7.88
CA SER A 6 -8.88 -62.66 7.91
C SER A 6 -9.52 -61.33 7.50
N ILE A 7 -9.63 -60.41 8.45
CA ILE A 7 -10.15 -59.06 8.25
C ILE A 7 -9.03 -58.22 7.62
N LEU A 8 -9.21 -57.87 6.34
CA LEU A 8 -8.31 -57.00 5.58
C LEU A 8 -8.69 -55.54 5.86
N THR A 9 -7.96 -54.88 6.76
CA THR A 9 -8.15 -53.47 7.09
C THR A 9 -7.50 -52.60 6.02
N ILE A 10 -8.31 -52.03 5.12
CA ILE A 10 -7.85 -51.05 4.12
C ILE A 10 -7.74 -49.69 4.81
N ILE A 11 -6.51 -49.27 5.14
CA ILE A 11 -6.24 -47.91 5.62
C ILE A 11 -6.17 -47.00 4.40
N VAL A 12 -7.25 -46.26 4.15
CA VAL A 12 -7.28 -45.20 3.15
C VAL A 12 -6.51 -44.00 3.70
N LEU A 13 -5.24 -43.88 3.33
CA LEU A 13 -4.43 -42.69 3.58
C LEU A 13 -4.95 -41.55 2.69
N GLY A 14 -5.94 -40.83 3.21
CA GLY A 14 -6.42 -39.58 2.62
C GLY A 14 -5.28 -38.57 2.59
N SER A 15 -4.76 -38.32 1.39
CA SER A 15 -3.78 -37.26 1.17
C SER A 15 -4.48 -35.92 1.34
N ALA A 16 -4.38 -35.33 2.54
CA ALA A 16 -4.79 -33.94 2.74
C ALA A 16 -3.84 -33.06 1.94
N VAL A 17 -4.26 -32.67 0.73
CA VAL A 17 -3.60 -31.61 -0.04
C VAL A 17 -3.82 -30.33 0.77
N GLN A 18 -2.86 -30.01 1.64
CA GLN A 18 -2.80 -28.71 2.29
C GLN A 18 -2.48 -27.71 1.21
N ALA A 19 -3.51 -26.99 0.75
CA ALA A 19 -3.33 -25.81 -0.07
C ALA A 19 -2.43 -24.85 0.72
N ALA A 20 -1.19 -24.67 0.27
CA ALA A 20 -0.31 -23.66 0.83
C ALA A 20 -1.06 -22.31 0.75
N PRO A 21 -1.13 -21.53 1.83
CA PRO A 21 -1.73 -20.22 1.77
C PRO A 21 -0.98 -19.43 0.70
N ALA A 22 -1.71 -18.91 -0.30
CA ALA A 22 -1.13 -18.05 -1.31
C ALA A 22 -0.43 -16.89 -0.59
N VAL A 23 0.90 -16.86 -0.66
CA VAL A 23 1.70 -15.77 -0.09
C VAL A 23 1.36 -14.53 -0.92
N LYS A 24 0.45 -13.71 -0.39
CA LYS A 24 -0.04 -12.52 -1.06
C LYS A 24 1.00 -11.41 -0.93
N ASN A 25 1.21 -10.68 -2.02
CA ASN A 25 2.24 -9.64 -2.16
C ASN A 25 1.94 -8.45 -1.26
N ILE A 26 2.35 -8.54 0.01
CA ILE A 26 2.57 -7.36 0.85
C ILE A 26 3.71 -6.60 0.19
N CYS A 27 3.60 -5.28 0.03
CA CYS A 27 4.53 -4.44 -0.75
C CYS A 27 5.99 -4.45 -0.23
N MET A 28 6.27 -5.21 0.84
CA MET A 28 7.59 -5.42 1.45
C MET A 28 8.04 -6.91 1.49
N ARG A 29 7.14 -7.89 1.29
CA ARG A 29 7.45 -9.32 1.52
C ARG A 29 7.95 -10.04 0.25
N ASP A 30 7.91 -9.40 -0.91
CA ASP A 30 8.59 -9.89 -2.12
C ASP A 30 10.03 -9.30 -2.19
N PRO A 31 11.10 -10.11 -2.17
CA PRO A 31 12.48 -9.63 -2.36
C PRO A 31 12.73 -9.03 -3.76
N SER A 32 11.80 -9.27 -4.69
CA SER A 32 11.66 -8.57 -5.96
C SER A 32 10.53 -7.55 -5.85
N ILE A 33 10.77 -6.46 -5.12
CA ILE A 33 9.83 -5.32 -5.14
C ILE A 33 9.78 -4.81 -6.58
N LYS A 34 8.68 -5.12 -7.29
CA LYS A 34 8.42 -4.64 -8.64
C LYS A 34 7.73 -3.29 -8.52
N GLY A 35 8.28 -2.30 -9.21
CA GLY A 35 7.74 -0.94 -9.22
C GLY A 35 6.33 -0.94 -9.74
N GLY A 36 5.42 -0.30 -9.00
CA GLY A 36 4.04 -0.16 -9.43
C GLY A 36 3.93 0.46 -10.82
N ASP A 37 2.94 -0.07 -11.54
CA ASP A 37 2.33 0.34 -12.80
C ASP A 37 3.23 0.62 -14.03
N HIS A 38 4.57 0.68 -13.89
CA HIS A 38 5.52 1.09 -14.94
C HIS A 38 5.21 2.46 -15.58
N ILE A 39 4.33 3.24 -14.96
CA ILE A 39 3.89 4.53 -15.48
C ILE A 39 4.91 5.58 -15.05
N PRO A 40 5.52 6.31 -16.01
CA PRO A 40 6.36 7.44 -15.66
C PRO A 40 5.49 8.54 -15.06
N TRP A 41 5.75 8.87 -13.80
CA TRP A 41 5.15 10.02 -13.14
C TRP A 41 5.80 11.31 -13.66
N PRO A 42 5.03 12.40 -13.83
CA PRO A 42 5.54 13.69 -14.27
C PRO A 42 6.20 14.41 -13.09
N TRP A 43 7.34 13.87 -12.65
CA TRP A 43 8.17 14.46 -11.60
C TRP A 43 8.48 15.92 -11.94
N GLY A 44 8.39 16.80 -10.95
CA GLY A 44 8.48 18.26 -11.10
C GLY A 44 7.13 18.95 -11.33
N SER A 45 6.04 18.20 -11.55
CA SER A 45 4.67 18.73 -11.63
C SER A 45 3.87 18.48 -10.35
N GLU A 46 4.56 18.23 -9.24
CA GLU A 46 3.92 18.09 -7.93
C GLU A 46 3.17 19.39 -7.58
N ILE A 47 1.98 19.23 -7.01
CA ILE A 47 1.25 20.36 -6.43
C ILE A 47 1.62 20.52 -4.96
N ARG A 48 1.37 21.70 -4.42
CA ARG A 48 1.49 21.96 -2.98
C ARG A 48 0.81 20.87 -2.16
N PHE A 49 1.52 20.33 -1.18
CA PHE A 49 1.06 19.15 -0.46
C PHE A 49 -0.30 19.40 0.21
N PRO A 50 -1.35 18.58 -0.07
CA PRO A 50 -2.71 18.88 0.35
C PRO A 50 -2.97 18.42 1.79
N TRP A 51 -2.34 19.10 2.75
CA TRP A 51 -2.36 18.78 4.19
C TRP A 51 -3.73 18.45 4.79
N THR A 52 -4.78 19.16 4.41
CA THR A 52 -6.14 18.91 4.96
C THR A 52 -6.80 17.67 4.35
N ARG A 53 -6.39 17.28 3.15
CA ARG A 53 -6.99 16.18 2.37
C ARG A 53 -6.17 14.91 2.43
N ILE A 54 -4.92 14.93 2.89
CA ILE A 54 -4.11 13.70 2.97
C ILE A 54 -4.58 12.75 4.08
N GLN A 55 -5.18 13.28 5.16
CA GLN A 55 -5.60 12.46 6.30
C GLN A 55 -6.59 11.39 5.89
N GLY A 56 -6.34 10.15 6.29
CA GLY A 56 -7.24 9.03 6.02
C GLY A 56 -6.52 7.73 5.74
N ILE A 57 -7.29 6.82 5.17
CA ILE A 57 -6.92 5.47 4.80
C ILE A 57 -6.82 5.41 3.29
N TRP A 58 -5.73 4.86 2.79
CA TRP A 58 -5.38 4.83 1.39
C TRP A 58 -4.99 3.41 0.98
N ALA A 59 -5.47 2.99 -0.18
CA ALA A 59 -5.13 1.72 -0.78
C ALA A 59 -4.39 1.95 -2.11
N PRO A 60 -3.36 1.15 -2.43
CA PRO A 60 -2.74 1.17 -3.75
C PRO A 60 -3.72 0.70 -4.82
N LEU A 61 -3.64 1.28 -6.01
CA LEU A 61 -4.40 0.84 -7.17
C LEU A 61 -3.76 -0.37 -7.87
N ALA A 62 -2.45 -0.56 -7.69
CA ALA A 62 -1.70 -1.65 -8.31
C ALA A 62 -2.01 -3.00 -7.64
N LEU A 63 -2.16 -4.05 -8.45
CA LEU A 63 -2.54 -5.40 -7.98
C LEU A 63 -1.41 -6.13 -7.23
N ASP A 64 -0.18 -5.63 -7.30
CA ASP A 64 1.02 -6.22 -6.71
C ASP A 64 1.37 -5.69 -5.32
N CYS A 65 0.56 -4.77 -4.78
CA CYS A 65 0.72 -4.19 -3.46
C CYS A 65 -0.60 -4.34 -2.69
N ASP A 66 -0.63 -5.22 -1.69
CA ASP A 66 -1.81 -5.42 -0.83
C ASP A 66 -1.52 -4.87 0.58
N SER A 67 -1.43 -3.56 0.70
CA SER A 67 -1.22 -2.86 1.99
C SER A 67 -2.06 -1.60 2.08
N TYR A 68 -2.58 -1.30 3.26
CA TYR A 68 -3.20 0.00 3.52
C TYR A 68 -2.19 0.98 4.07
N PHE A 69 -2.22 2.20 3.56
CA PHE A 69 -1.48 3.34 4.08
C PHE A 69 -2.41 4.24 4.87
N VAL A 70 -1.97 4.66 6.05
CA VAL A 70 -2.70 5.56 6.92
C VAL A 70 -1.88 6.81 7.09
N PHE A 71 -2.46 7.94 6.74
CA PHE A 71 -1.83 9.23 6.93
C PHE A 71 -2.58 9.96 8.05
N LYS A 72 -1.87 10.26 9.13
CA LYS A 72 -2.36 11.07 10.24
C LYS A 72 -1.52 12.35 10.28
N VAL A 73 -2.14 13.52 10.13
CA VAL A 73 -1.43 14.82 10.15
C VAL A 73 -1.35 15.33 11.58
N PHE A 74 -0.14 15.67 12.02
CA PHE A 74 0.13 16.28 13.33
C PHE A 74 0.64 17.69 13.10
N LYS A 75 0.15 18.62 13.92
CA LYS A 75 0.84 19.91 14.14
C LYS A 75 1.72 19.69 15.36
N GLN A 76 3.02 19.72 15.19
CA GLN A 76 3.95 19.58 16.32
C GLN A 76 5.12 20.51 16.00
N SER A 77 5.20 21.63 16.71
CA SER A 77 5.61 22.87 16.05
C SER A 77 5.11 24.13 16.73
N ASP A 78 5.83 24.70 17.71
CA ASP A 78 5.67 26.12 18.10
C ASP A 78 5.89 27.04 16.88
N ASN A 79 6.68 26.59 15.91
CA ASN A 79 6.94 27.25 14.63
C ASN A 79 5.88 26.98 13.53
N GLY A 80 4.86 26.16 13.80
CA GLY A 80 3.80 25.83 12.84
C GLY A 80 4.13 24.73 11.81
N GLU A 81 5.26 24.03 11.96
CA GLU A 81 5.61 22.86 11.14
C GLU A 81 4.56 21.74 11.27
N LYS A 82 4.38 21.04 10.16
CA LYS A 82 3.42 19.94 10.02
C LYS A 82 4.16 18.66 9.71
N PHE A 83 3.72 17.59 10.35
CA PHE A 83 4.26 16.26 10.15
C PHE A 83 3.13 15.30 9.75
N VAL A 84 3.47 14.27 8.98
CA VAL A 84 2.54 13.18 8.66
C VAL A 84 3.07 11.91 9.32
N ARG A 85 2.34 11.34 10.27
CA ARG A 85 2.60 9.95 10.65
C ARG A 85 2.04 9.05 9.57
N VAL A 86 2.90 8.17 9.07
CA VAL A 86 2.58 7.17 8.08
C VAL A 86 2.54 5.82 8.78
N LEU A 87 1.44 5.11 8.63
CA LEU A 87 1.30 3.73 9.09
C LEU A 87 1.00 2.85 7.88
N GLN A 88 1.57 1.64 7.86
CA GLN A 88 1.27 0.62 6.87
C GLN A 88 0.65 -0.59 7.56
N TYR A 89 -0.48 -1.08 7.06
CA TYR A 89 -1.20 -2.21 7.62
C TYR A 89 -1.38 -3.32 6.60
N ASN A 90 -1.35 -4.56 7.10
CA ASN A 90 -1.84 -5.71 6.36
C ASN A 90 -3.38 -5.65 6.34
N PRO A 91 -4.03 -5.58 5.16
CA PRO A 91 -5.47 -5.43 5.07
C PRO A 91 -6.25 -6.69 5.51
N GLN A 92 -5.59 -7.86 5.58
CA GLN A 92 -6.19 -9.12 5.97
C GLN A 92 -6.05 -9.39 7.47
N THR A 93 -4.84 -9.22 8.00
CA THR A 93 -4.54 -9.53 9.41
C THR A 93 -4.69 -8.33 10.33
N CYS A 94 -4.85 -7.13 9.77
CA CYS A 94 -4.90 -5.89 10.53
C CYS A 94 -3.63 -5.58 11.33
N GLU A 95 -2.53 -6.29 11.08
CA GLU A 95 -1.25 -6.04 11.74
C GLU A 95 -0.56 -4.83 11.13
N LYS A 96 0.01 -3.97 11.99
CA LYS A 96 0.87 -2.87 11.58
C LYS A 96 2.19 -3.45 11.06
N ILE A 97 2.46 -3.23 9.78
CA ILE A 97 3.67 -3.70 9.09
C ILE A 97 4.81 -2.71 9.28
N ALA A 98 4.52 -1.41 9.15
CA ALA A 98 5.51 -0.36 9.21
C ALA A 98 4.94 0.94 9.77
N GLU A 99 5.80 1.77 10.36
CA GLU A 99 5.45 3.13 10.73
C GLU A 99 6.61 4.11 10.55
N GLY A 100 6.28 5.38 10.30
CA GLY A 100 7.26 6.44 10.18
C GLY A 100 6.64 7.82 10.37
N LEU A 101 7.50 8.81 10.54
CA LEU A 101 7.12 10.22 10.57
C LEU A 101 7.71 10.91 9.35
N GLY A 102 6.87 11.62 8.62
CA GLY A 102 7.23 12.36 7.43
C GLY A 102 7.16 13.86 7.62
N TYR A 103 8.07 14.57 6.95
CA TYR A 103 8.11 16.03 6.89
C TYR A 103 8.06 16.48 5.42
N GLU A 104 7.56 17.69 5.18
CA GLU A 104 7.52 18.29 3.85
C GLU A 104 8.82 18.99 3.50
N LEU A 105 9.35 18.70 2.31
CA LEU A 105 10.45 19.43 1.70
C LEU A 105 10.15 19.57 0.20
N ALA A 106 10.03 20.81 -0.28
CA ALA A 106 9.72 21.13 -1.68
C ALA A 106 8.48 20.37 -2.20
N ASP A 107 7.35 20.52 -1.50
CA ASP A 107 6.03 19.92 -1.83
C ASP A 107 5.97 18.37 -1.78
N VAL A 108 7.04 17.72 -1.31
CA VAL A 108 7.13 16.26 -1.14
C VAL A 108 7.26 15.91 0.33
N ILE A 109 6.47 14.93 0.80
CA ILE A 109 6.70 14.35 2.13
C ILE A 109 7.77 13.28 2.03
N TYR A 110 8.80 13.38 2.86
CA TYR A 110 9.80 12.34 3.04
C TYR A 110 9.67 11.74 4.44
N ALA A 111 9.61 10.42 4.54
CA ALA A 111 9.50 9.67 5.78
C ALA A 111 10.51 8.52 5.81
N SER A 112 11.11 8.25 6.97
CA SER A 112 11.83 7.00 7.23
C SER A 112 10.87 6.05 7.95
N MET A 113 10.62 4.90 7.35
CA MET A 113 9.70 3.86 7.83
C MET A 113 10.47 2.75 8.55
N ALA A 114 10.03 2.39 9.75
CA ALA A 114 10.50 1.22 10.49
C ALA A 114 9.52 0.06 10.30
N ALA A 115 10.03 -1.12 9.95
CA ALA A 115 9.24 -2.32 9.67
C ALA A 115 9.90 -3.55 10.29
N GLY A 116 9.54 -3.86 11.54
CA GLY A 116 10.23 -4.88 12.33
C GLY A 116 11.72 -4.53 12.52
N SER A 117 12.61 -5.41 12.08
CA SER A 117 14.08 -5.18 12.09
C SER A 117 14.60 -4.45 10.87
N GLN A 118 13.74 -4.13 9.90
CA GLN A 118 14.12 -3.46 8.66
C GLN A 118 13.66 -1.99 8.66
N SER A 119 14.24 -1.19 7.78
CA SER A 119 13.74 0.16 7.50
C SER A 119 13.88 0.50 6.03
N TYR A 120 13.01 1.39 5.57
CA TYR A 120 12.98 1.89 4.19
C TYR A 120 12.56 3.36 4.20
N ASP A 121 12.96 4.10 3.18
CA ASP A 121 12.51 5.48 3.02
C ASP A 121 11.25 5.51 2.16
N LEU A 122 10.40 6.49 2.39
CA LEU A 122 9.14 6.66 1.70
C LEU A 122 9.00 8.13 1.29
N SER A 123 8.62 8.37 0.04
CA SER A 123 8.21 9.71 -0.42
C SER A 123 6.74 9.72 -0.79
N ILE A 124 5.97 10.73 -0.34
CA ILE A 124 4.58 10.96 -0.72
C ILE A 124 4.51 12.23 -1.57
N ARG A 125 3.94 12.10 -2.76
CA ARG A 125 3.77 13.19 -3.72
C ARG A 125 2.29 13.35 -4.03
N ALA A 126 1.88 14.60 -4.26
CA ALA A 126 0.55 14.92 -4.71
C ALA A 126 0.62 15.56 -6.10
N PHE A 127 -0.27 15.14 -6.99
CA PHE A 127 -0.41 15.68 -8.34
C PHE A 127 -1.84 16.17 -8.55
N ASP A 128 -2.02 17.13 -9.45
CA ASP A 128 -3.35 17.51 -9.93
C ASP A 128 -3.95 16.38 -10.78
N THR A 129 -5.28 16.20 -10.75
CA THR A 129 -5.92 15.15 -11.56
C THR A 129 -5.85 15.42 -13.06
N SER A 130 -5.76 16.68 -13.49
CA SER A 130 -5.55 17.04 -14.90
C SER A 130 -4.27 16.44 -15.49
N VAL A 131 -3.25 16.23 -14.65
CA VAL A 131 -1.98 15.61 -15.04
C VAL A 131 -2.17 14.14 -15.42
N LEU A 132 -3.20 13.48 -14.87
CA LEU A 132 -3.55 12.12 -15.23
C LEU A 132 -4.37 12.03 -16.52
N GLU A 133 -5.07 13.07 -16.96
CA GLU A 133 -5.94 13.00 -18.15
C GLU A 133 -5.14 12.65 -19.43
N GLY A 134 -3.84 12.97 -19.47
CA GLY A 134 -2.93 12.50 -20.52
C GLY A 134 -2.41 11.06 -20.36
N GLN A 135 -2.55 10.47 -19.17
CA GLN A 135 -2.01 9.15 -18.80
C GLN A 135 -3.09 8.05 -18.68
N THR A 136 -4.33 8.39 -18.28
CA THR A 136 -5.45 7.46 -18.09
C THR A 136 -5.82 6.66 -19.34
N ALA A 137 -5.55 7.19 -20.54
CA ALA A 137 -5.71 6.45 -21.79
C ALA A 137 -4.89 5.14 -21.86
N ARG A 138 -3.83 5.02 -21.04
CA ARG A 138 -2.98 3.81 -20.95
C ARG A 138 -3.30 2.93 -19.74
N MET A 139 -3.95 3.46 -18.71
CA MET A 139 -4.26 2.76 -17.45
C MET A 139 -5.53 1.90 -17.52
N SER A 140 -6.37 2.12 -18.53
CA SER A 140 -7.71 1.51 -18.68
C SER A 140 -7.74 -0.02 -18.84
N LEU A 141 -6.60 -0.71 -18.90
CA LEU A 141 -6.55 -2.15 -19.22
C LEU A 141 -6.25 -3.08 -18.03
N ALA A 142 -5.91 -2.57 -16.83
CA ALA A 142 -5.36 -3.42 -15.75
C ALA A 142 -5.99 -3.29 -14.36
N ALA A 143 -6.79 -2.26 -14.04
CA ALA A 143 -7.35 -2.10 -12.70
C ALA A 143 -8.85 -1.72 -12.71
N PRO A 144 -9.71 -2.42 -11.96
CA PRO A 144 -11.08 -1.96 -11.73
C PRO A 144 -11.16 -0.82 -10.69
N ARG A 145 -12.08 0.13 -10.93
CA ARG A 145 -13.01 0.76 -9.94
C ARG A 145 -12.67 2.11 -9.28
N LEU A 146 -12.15 3.07 -10.02
CA LEU A 146 -12.65 4.43 -9.85
C LEU A 146 -13.49 4.75 -11.08
N THR A 147 -14.77 5.06 -10.91
CA THR A 147 -15.55 5.66 -12.00
C THR A 147 -14.92 7.01 -12.33
N MET A 148 -15.05 7.46 -13.58
CA MET A 148 -14.57 8.80 -13.97
C MET A 148 -15.13 9.89 -13.04
N ASP A 149 -16.33 9.69 -12.49
CA ASP A 149 -16.93 10.60 -11.50
C ASP A 149 -16.17 10.62 -10.16
N GLN A 150 -15.68 9.47 -9.70
CA GLN A 150 -14.87 9.40 -8.48
C GLN A 150 -13.48 10.02 -8.70
N TYR A 151 -12.91 9.88 -9.90
CA TYR A 151 -11.69 10.61 -10.29
C TYR A 151 -11.92 12.13 -10.38
N ALA A 152 -13.01 12.56 -11.00
CA ALA A 152 -13.37 13.98 -11.11
C ALA A 152 -13.66 14.61 -9.73
N ALA A 153 -14.18 13.83 -8.79
CA ALA A 153 -14.35 14.25 -7.40
C ALA A 153 -13.01 14.33 -6.64
N ALA A 154 -12.03 13.50 -7.00
CA ALA A 154 -10.68 13.58 -6.47
C ALA A 154 -10.00 14.83 -7.03
N LYS A 155 -9.64 15.77 -6.16
CA LYS A 155 -8.92 16.98 -6.57
C LYS A 155 -7.39 16.81 -6.63
N SER A 156 -6.90 15.60 -6.36
CA SER A 156 -5.46 15.31 -6.34
C SER A 156 -5.22 13.81 -6.34
N VAL A 157 -4.10 13.40 -6.91
CA VAL A 157 -3.61 12.02 -6.98
C VAL A 157 -2.44 11.88 -6.04
N ILE A 158 -2.45 10.86 -5.19
CA ILE A 158 -1.37 10.61 -4.24
C ILE A 158 -0.53 9.45 -4.76
N VAL A 159 0.78 9.66 -4.80
CA VAL A 159 1.76 8.64 -5.19
C VAL A 159 2.71 8.43 -4.03
N VAL A 160 2.87 7.18 -3.61
CA VAL A 160 3.91 6.80 -2.66
C VAL A 160 5.04 6.10 -3.39
N SER A 161 6.28 6.43 -3.05
CA SER A 161 7.45 5.69 -3.52
C SER A 161 8.23 5.14 -2.34
N LEU A 162 8.58 3.87 -2.38
CA LEU A 162 9.30 3.13 -1.35
C LEU A 162 10.72 2.87 -1.82
N TYR A 163 11.68 3.08 -0.93
CA TYR A 163 13.12 2.97 -1.19
C TYR A 163 13.74 2.06 -0.12
N PRO A 164 14.04 0.80 -0.44
CA PRO A 164 14.75 -0.08 0.48
C PRO A 164 16.11 0.53 0.83
N LYS A 165 16.45 0.56 2.12
CA LYS A 165 17.79 1.00 2.52
C LYS A 165 18.82 0.05 1.92
N PHE A 166 19.91 0.64 1.42
CA PHE A 166 21.01 -0.07 0.75
C PHE A 166 20.65 -0.73 -0.60
N ASN A 167 19.45 -0.51 -1.15
CA ASN A 167 19.07 -1.01 -2.46
C ASN A 167 18.10 -0.04 -3.17
N TRP A 168 18.58 1.19 -3.41
CA TRP A 168 17.80 2.28 -3.99
C TRP A 168 17.33 1.99 -5.43
N GLU A 169 18.02 1.10 -6.15
CA GLU A 169 17.65 0.66 -7.51
C GLU A 169 16.32 -0.10 -7.55
N LYS A 170 15.91 -0.69 -6.42
CA LYS A 170 14.62 -1.39 -6.27
C LYS A 170 13.48 -0.48 -5.84
N ARG A 171 13.52 0.80 -6.22
CA ARG A 171 12.44 1.75 -5.92
C ARG A 171 11.12 1.27 -6.53
N THR A 172 10.05 1.33 -5.74
CA THR A 172 8.70 1.08 -6.23
C THR A 172 7.78 2.25 -5.93
N SER A 173 6.87 2.53 -6.86
CA SER A 173 5.93 3.65 -6.74
C SER A 173 4.51 3.13 -6.93
N TYR A 174 3.57 3.60 -6.12
CA TYR A 174 2.17 3.19 -6.19
C TYR A 174 1.27 4.42 -6.19
N GLN A 175 0.32 4.47 -7.11
CA GLN A 175 -0.82 5.37 -6.98
C GLN A 175 -1.71 4.89 -5.86
N LEU A 176 -2.12 5.80 -4.99
CA LEU A 176 -3.03 5.54 -3.90
C LEU A 176 -4.40 6.16 -4.15
N GLU A 177 -5.44 5.43 -3.78
CA GLU A 177 -6.80 5.89 -3.67
C GLU A 177 -7.20 6.02 -2.21
N LYS A 178 -7.86 7.11 -1.85
CA LYS A 178 -8.42 7.27 -0.52
C LYS A 178 -9.69 6.42 -0.41
N ILE A 179 -9.65 5.41 0.46
CA ILE A 179 -10.80 4.56 0.73
C ILE A 179 -11.67 5.12 1.87
N ARG A 180 -11.08 5.84 2.85
CA ARG A 180 -11.80 6.43 3.98
C ARG A 180 -11.11 7.66 4.54
N THR A 181 -11.87 8.64 5.05
CA THR A 181 -11.33 9.83 5.72
C THR A 181 -11.04 9.59 7.21
N ASN A 182 -11.89 8.80 7.88
CA ASN A 182 -11.73 8.50 9.30
C ASN A 182 -10.66 7.42 9.50
N THR A 183 -9.57 7.76 10.18
CA THR A 183 -8.44 6.86 10.44
C THR A 183 -8.67 5.88 11.58
N ALA A 184 -9.73 6.01 12.37
CA ALA A 184 -10.04 5.13 13.51
C ALA A 184 -10.62 3.76 13.10
N LEU A 185 -10.86 3.54 11.81
CA LEU A 185 -11.67 2.42 11.29
C LEU A 185 -10.88 1.41 10.44
N ILE A 186 -9.56 1.52 10.31
CA ILE A 186 -8.78 0.58 9.47
C ILE A 186 -8.91 -0.84 10.00
N CYS A 187 -8.79 -0.95 11.31
CA CYS A 187 -8.77 -2.15 12.13
C CYS A 187 -8.97 -1.58 13.53
N HIS A 188 -9.91 -2.07 14.32
CA HIS A 188 -10.19 -1.50 15.64
C HIS A 188 -8.89 -1.43 16.46
N GLU A 189 -8.34 -0.22 16.64
CA GLU A 189 -7.36 0.05 17.70
C GLU A 189 -8.18 -0.09 19.00
N GLU A 190 -8.14 -1.28 19.62
CA GLU A 190 -8.51 -1.43 21.05
C GLU A 190 -7.49 -0.69 21.93
#